data_AF-A0A953DRT2-F1
#
_entry.id   AF-A0A953DRT2-F1
#
_cell.length_a   1.000
_cell.length_b   1.000
_cell.length_c   1.000
_cell.angle_alpha   90.00
_cell.angle_beta   90.00
_cell.angle_gamma   90.00
#
_symmetry.space_group_name_H-M   'P 1'
#
loop_
_entity.id
_entity.type
_entity.pdbx_description
1 polymer ?
#
loop_
_entity_poly.entity_id
_entity_poly.type
_entity_poly.pdbx_seq_one_letter_code
_entity_poly.pdbx_strand_id
1 'polypeptide(L)' 'MKVPWAEPGSRFTALLEALAIDWLKETNIAGVARLLGMTWREIDGIMGRAVRRGLERRRLELPT' A
#
# COMPACT_ATOMS: atom_id res chain seq x y z
N MET A 1 18.24 -6.33 5.05
CA MET A 1 18.92 -5.17 4.45
C MET A 1 17.88 -4.09 4.19
N LYS A 2 18.07 -2.86 4.69
CA LYS A 2 17.14 -1.75 4.47
C LYS A 2 17.53 -1.05 3.16
N VAL A 3 16.62 -0.98 2.20
CA VAL A 3 16.81 -0.22 0.96
C VAL A 3 15.92 1.02 1.00
N PRO A 4 16.31 2.13 0.37
CA PRO A 4 15.54 3.38 0.45
C PRO A 4 14.27 3.37 -0.41
N TRP A 5 14.14 2.45 -1.36
CA TRP A 5 13.02 2.41 -2.31
C TRP A 5 12.01 1.29 -2.06
N ALA A 6 12.15 0.47 -1.01
CA ALA A 6 11.22 -0.62 -0.71
C ALA A 6 11.18 -0.94 0.78
N GLU A 7 10.01 -1.35 1.25
CA GLU A 7 9.83 -1.85 2.61
C GLU A 7 10.54 -3.21 2.80
N PRO A 8 11.03 -3.54 4.01
CA PRO A 8 11.61 -4.84 4.28
C PRO A 8 10.67 -5.99 3.90
N GLY A 9 11.12 -6.88 3.02
CA GLY A 9 10.34 -8.03 2.56
C GLY A 9 9.25 -7.71 1.52
N SER A 10 9.11 -6.45 1.10
CA SER A 10 8.22 -6.12 -0.03
C SER A 10 8.85 -6.53 -1.35
N ARG A 11 8.01 -7.05 -2.25
CA ARG A 11 8.37 -7.32 -3.65
C ARG A 11 8.22 -6.09 -4.54
N PHE A 12 7.68 -4.99 -3.99
CA PHE A 12 7.34 -3.79 -4.72
C PHE A 12 8.13 -2.59 -4.22
N THR A 13 8.31 -1.60 -5.09
CA THR A 13 8.89 -0.31 -4.70
C THR A 13 7.87 0.52 -3.92
N ALA A 14 8.36 1.40 -3.04
CA ALA A 14 7.55 2.33 -2.29
C ALA A 14 6.75 3.27 -3.23
N LEU A 15 7.34 3.66 -4.37
CA LEU A 15 6.66 4.46 -5.39
C LEU A 15 5.48 3.72 -6.03
N LEU A 16 5.67 2.43 -6.37
CA LEU A 16 4.58 1.62 -6.93
C LEU A 16 3.46 1.42 -5.91
N GLU A 17 3.80 1.11 -4.65
CA GLU A 17 2.79 0.99 -3.60
C GLU A 17 2.02 2.31 -3.41
N ALA A 18 2.70 3.47 -3.46
CA ALA A 18 2.05 4.77 -3.35
C ALA A 18 1.07 5.01 -4.51
N LEU A 19 1.48 4.75 -5.76
CA LEU A 19 0.60 4.85 -6.93
C LEU A 19 -0.62 3.93 -6.81
N ALA A 20 -0.44 2.68 -6.36
CA ALA A 20 -1.54 1.75 -6.15
C ALA A 20 -2.51 2.25 -5.07
N ILE A 21 -2.02 2.83 -3.98
CA ILE A 21 -2.84 3.42 -2.92
C ILE A 21 -3.63 4.63 -3.43
N ASP A 22 -3.04 5.47 -4.27
CA ASP A 22 -3.75 6.60 -4.86
C ASP A 22 -4.87 6.14 -5.80
N TRP A 23 -4.63 5.14 -6.65
CA TRP A 23 -5.69 4.55 -7.47
C TRP A 23 -6.78 3.85 -6.66
N LEU A 24 -6.44 3.24 -5.51
CA LEU A 24 -7.42 2.62 -4.61
C LEU A 24 -8.39 3.64 -3.98
N LYS A 25 -8.09 4.95 -4.04
CA LYS A 25 -9.04 6.00 -3.65
C LYS A 25 -10.08 6.28 -4.74
N GLU A 26 -9.73 6.03 -6.00
CA GLU A 26 -10.56 6.35 -7.17
C GLU A 26 -11.37 5.14 -7.67
N THR A 27 -10.91 3.91 -7.41
CA THR A 27 -11.58 2.69 -7.88
C THR A 27 -11.37 1.51 -6.92
N ASN A 28 -12.16 0.45 -7.11
CA ASN A 28 -12.03 -0.81 -6.37
C ASN A 28 -10.77 -1.62 -6.75
N ILE A 29 -10.46 -2.65 -5.95
CA ILE A 29 -9.29 -3.53 -6.09
C ILE A 29 -9.18 -4.14 -7.49
N ALA A 30 -10.29 -4.60 -8.08
CA ALA A 30 -10.29 -5.20 -9.41
C ALA A 30 -9.94 -4.18 -10.51
N GLY A 31 -10.42 -2.95 -10.38
CA GLY A 31 -10.07 -1.82 -11.25
C GLY A 31 -8.58 -1.51 -11.19
N VAL A 32 -8.02 -1.39 -9.98
CA VAL A 32 -6.58 -1.13 -9.78
C VAL A 32 -5.73 -2.29 -10.31
N ALA A 33 -6.12 -3.53 -10.02
CA ALA A 33 -5.46 -4.74 -10.50
C ALA A 33 -5.37 -4.75 -12.04
N ARG A 34 -6.48 -4.42 -12.72
CA ARG A 34 -6.51 -4.29 -14.19
C ARG A 34 -5.63 -3.15 -14.70
N LEU A 35 -5.65 -1.99 -14.05
CA LEU A 35 -4.88 -0.81 -14.46
C LEU A 35 -3.37 -1.01 -14.33
N LEU A 36 -2.93 -1.68 -13.26
CA LEU A 36 -1.52 -1.90 -12.96
C LEU A 36 -0.99 -3.26 -13.45
N GLY A 37 -1.85 -4.10 -14.03
CA GLY A 37 -1.47 -5.44 -14.48
C GLY A 37 -1.08 -6.38 -13.33
N MET A 38 -1.70 -6.20 -12.17
CA MET A 38 -1.38 -6.93 -10.94
C MET A 38 -2.51 -7.88 -10.57
N THR A 39 -2.21 -8.89 -9.77
CA THR A 39 -3.23 -9.80 -9.23
C THR A 39 -3.99 -9.13 -8.08
N TRP A 40 -5.23 -9.58 -7.86
CA TRP A 40 -6.05 -9.13 -6.74
C TRP A 40 -5.32 -9.24 -5.39
N ARG A 41 -4.60 -10.36 -5.16
CA ARG A 41 -3.87 -10.64 -3.92
C ARG A 41 -2.72 -9.65 -3.68
N GLU A 42 -2.07 -9.19 -4.73
CA GLU A 42 -0.99 -8.21 -4.59
C GLU A 42 -1.52 -6.84 -4.18
N ILE A 43 -2.61 -6.39 -4.81
CA ILE A 43 -3.25 -5.12 -4.48
C ILE A 43 -3.86 -5.16 -3.07
N ASP A 44 -4.56 -6.25 -2.71
CA ASP A 44 -5.09 -6.45 -1.35
C ASP A 44 -3.96 -6.40 -0.30
N GLY A 45 -2.84 -7.06 -0.57
CA GLY A 45 -1.66 -7.00 0.29
C GLY A 45 -1.06 -5.60 0.44
N ILE A 46 -1.01 -4.80 -0.64
CA ILE A 46 -0.58 -3.40 -0.59
C ILE A 46 -1.54 -2.58 0.26
N MET A 47 -2.85 -2.72 0.04
CA MET A 47 -3.90 -2.02 0.79
C MET A 47 -3.81 -2.33 2.29
N GLY A 48 -3.71 -3.61 2.66
CA GLY A 48 -3.58 -4.04 4.06
C GLY A 48 -2.36 -3.45 4.76
N ARG A 49 -1.19 -3.43 4.09
CA ARG A 49 0.02 -2.77 4.62
C ARG A 49 -0.18 -1.27 4.77
N ALA A 50 -0.81 -0.61 3.79
CA ALA A 50 -1.08 0.82 3.84
C ALA A 50 -1.99 1.20 5.02
N VAL A 51 -3.07 0.44 5.24
CA VAL A 51 -3.99 0.62 6.36
C VAL A 51 -3.27 0.41 7.69
N ARG A 52 -2.49 -0.68 7.82
CA ARG A 52 -1.69 -0.93 9.04
C ARG A 52 -0.78 0.25 9.37
N ARG A 53 -0.03 0.77 8.40
CA ARG A 53 0.82 1.96 8.57
C ARG A 53 0.00 3.19 8.99
N GLY A 54 -1.18 3.38 8.39
CA GLY A 54 -2.09 4.47 8.73
C GLY A 54 -2.59 4.39 10.17
N LEU A 55 -2.97 3.21 10.64
CA LEU A 55 -3.39 2.97 12.02
C LEU A 55 -2.24 3.17 13.02
N GLU A 56 -1.04 2.68 12.70
CA GLU A 56 0.17 2.89 13.51
C GLU A 56 0.48 4.39 13.69
N ARG A 57 0.35 5.19 12.62
CA ARG A 57 0.51 6.66 12.70
C ARG A 57 -0.55 7.31 13.58
N ARG A 58 -1.83 6.95 13.41
CA ARG A 58 -2.92 7.52 14.24
C ARG A 58 -2.79 7.16 15.72
N ARG A 59 -2.29 5.96 16.04
CA ARG A 59 -2.02 5.58 17.43
C ARG A 59 -0.94 6.46 18.07
N LEU A 60 0.02 6.97 17.30
CA LEU A 60 1.02 7.93 17.78
C LEU A 60 0.42 9.34 17.99
N GLU A 61 -0.75 9.62 17.43
CA GLU A 61 -1.43 10.92 17.47
C GLU A 61 -2.57 11.01 18.50
N LEU A 62 -2.84 9.94 19.25
CA LEU A 62 -3.85 9.98 20.31
C LEU A 62 -3.42 11.00 21.39
N PRO A 63 -4.19 12.09 21.61
CA PRO A 63 -3.93 12.99 22.72
C PRO A 63 -4.22 12.25 24.02
N THR A 64 -3.30 12.39 24.98
CA THR A 64 -3.53 12.03 26.39
C THR A 64 -4.47 13.04 27.02
#